data_AF-A0AAV0KQT0-F1
#
_entry.id   AF-A0AAV0KQT0-F1
#
_cell.length_a   1.000
_cell.length_b   1.000
_cell.length_c   1.000
_cell.angle_alpha   90.00
_cell.angle_beta   90.00
_cell.angle_gamma   90.00
#
_symmetry.space_group_name_H-M   'P 1'
#
loop_
_entity.id
_entity.type
_entity.pdbx_description
1 polymer ?
#
loop_
_entity_poly.entity_id
_entity_poly.type
_entity_poly.pdbx_seq_one_letter_code
_entity_poly.pdbx_strand_id
1 'polypeptide(L)'
;MGGCFAKSQNDDDDSEHPIEFAGGNVQVVSTEESWKEHLAEASKDGKTVVANFSATWCGPCRMIAPFYTELSEKHPSLVFLSIDVDELTVS
;
A
#
# COMPACT_ATOMS: atom_id res chain seq x y z
N MET A 1 28.70 -8.93 30.19
CA MET A 1 27.99 -8.05 31.14
C MET A 1 26.72 -7.62 30.46
N GLY A 2 25.62 -8.31 30.77
CA GLY A 2 24.30 -7.97 30.26
C GLY A 2 23.76 -6.74 30.97
N GLY A 3 22.91 -6.00 30.26
CA GLY A 3 21.99 -5.03 30.84
C GLY A 3 20.59 -5.38 30.37
N CYS A 4 19.87 -6.15 31.18
CA CYS A 4 18.41 -6.24 31.10
C CYS A 4 17.83 -4.99 31.78
N PHE A 5 16.99 -4.23 31.07
CA PHE A 5 15.97 -3.40 31.70
C PHE A 5 14.60 -3.91 31.28
N ALA A 6 13.71 -3.94 32.25
CA ALA A 6 12.61 -4.86 32.38
C ALA A 6 11.49 -4.68 31.35
N LYS A 7 10.94 -5.82 30.95
CA LYS A 7 9.59 -5.99 30.41
C LYS A 7 8.59 -5.25 31.31
N SER A 8 7.77 -4.39 30.72
CA SER A 8 6.39 -4.23 31.18
C SER A 8 5.50 -4.72 30.05
N GLN A 9 4.80 -5.80 30.35
CA GLN A 9 3.92 -6.54 29.47
C GLN A 9 2.67 -5.72 29.11
N ASN A 10 2.17 -5.94 27.90
CA ASN A 10 0.84 -6.47 27.59
C ASN A 10 0.96 -6.90 26.11
N ASP A 11 1.23 -8.17 25.80
CA ASP A 11 0.31 -9.31 25.81
C ASP A 11 -1.03 -8.93 25.12
N ASP A 12 -1.16 -9.42 23.89
CA ASP A 12 -2.40 -9.63 23.13
C ASP A 12 -3.28 -8.41 22.82
N ASP A 13 -2.94 -7.69 21.76
CA ASP A 13 -3.94 -7.02 20.92
C ASP A 13 -3.55 -7.24 19.46
N ASP A 14 -3.92 -8.42 18.95
CA ASP A 14 -4.03 -8.73 17.52
C ASP A 14 -5.22 -7.93 16.95
N SER A 15 -5.23 -6.62 17.21
CA SER A 15 -6.18 -5.72 16.61
C SER A 15 -5.87 -5.72 15.14
N GLU A 16 -6.70 -6.45 14.39
CA GLU A 16 -6.94 -6.22 12.97
C GLU A 16 -7.31 -4.75 12.82
N HIS A 17 -6.31 -3.87 12.81
CA HIS A 17 -6.45 -2.59 12.14
C HIS A 17 -6.57 -2.98 10.68
N PRO A 18 -7.74 -2.74 10.05
CA PRO A 18 -7.89 -2.97 8.62
C PRO A 18 -6.75 -2.22 7.95
N ILE A 19 -5.89 -2.96 7.27
CA ILE A 19 -4.73 -2.36 6.62
C ILE A 19 -5.28 -1.57 5.45
N GLU A 20 -5.32 -0.24 5.58
CA GLU A 20 -5.72 0.61 4.48
C GLU A 20 -4.59 0.72 3.46
N PHE A 21 -4.65 -0.11 2.43
CA PHE A 21 -3.80 0.01 1.23
C PHE A 21 -4.21 1.18 0.31
N ALA A 22 -5.07 2.08 0.81
CA ALA A 22 -5.72 3.17 0.06
C ALA A 22 -5.54 4.55 0.72
N GLY A 23 -4.50 4.74 1.54
CA GLY A 23 -4.26 6.01 2.22
C GLY A 23 -3.59 7.07 1.34
N GLY A 24 -3.70 8.35 1.73
CA GLY A 24 -2.98 9.46 1.10
C GLY A 24 -3.40 9.69 -0.36
N ASN A 25 -2.41 9.73 -1.27
CA ASN A 25 -2.62 9.90 -2.72
C ASN A 25 -2.62 8.56 -3.49
N VAL A 26 -2.72 7.42 -2.79
CA VAL A 26 -2.71 6.09 -3.41
C VAL A 26 -4.07 5.79 -4.06
N GLN A 27 -4.07 5.36 -5.33
CA GLN A 27 -5.27 4.92 -6.05
C GLN A 27 -5.38 3.40 -6.02
N VAL A 28 -6.55 2.88 -5.65
CA VAL A 28 -6.80 1.43 -5.66
C VAL A 28 -7.23 0.98 -7.04
N VAL A 29 -6.63 -0.10 -7.53
CA VAL A 29 -6.94 -0.70 -8.84
C VAL A 29 -7.39 -2.14 -8.65
N SER A 30 -8.66 -2.40 -8.94
CA SER A 30 -9.28 -3.73 -8.85
C SER A 30 -9.67 -4.34 -10.22
N THR A 31 -9.61 -3.55 -11.29
CA THR A 31 -9.98 -4.01 -12.65
C THR A 31 -8.90 -3.69 -13.69
N GLU A 32 -8.86 -4.48 -14.76
CA GLU A 32 -7.96 -4.23 -15.90
C GLU A 32 -8.29 -2.88 -16.60
N GLU A 33 -9.56 -2.47 -16.60
CA GLU A 33 -9.99 -1.19 -17.17
C GLU A 33 -9.41 -0.01 -16.37
N SER A 34 -9.58 0.01 -15.05
CA SER A 34 -9.01 1.03 -14.17
C SER A 34 -7.48 1.07 -14.27
N TRP A 35 -6.83 -0.09 -14.38
CA TRP A 35 -5.38 -0.17 -14.63
C TRP A 35 -4.99 0.56 -15.92
N LYS A 36 -5.67 0.26 -17.04
CA LYS A 36 -5.40 0.89 -18.34
C LYS A 36 -5.65 2.38 -18.31
N GLU A 37 -6.72 2.83 -17.65
CA GLU A 37 -7.04 4.25 -17.50
C GLU A 37 -5.93 5.00 -16.78
N HIS A 38 -5.52 4.55 -15.60
CA HIS A 38 -4.45 5.21 -14.83
C HIS A 38 -3.11 5.25 -15.58
N LEU A 39 -2.76 4.17 -16.30
CA LEU A 39 -1.55 4.17 -17.13
C LEU A 39 -1.65 5.14 -18.31
N ALA A 40 -2.80 5.21 -18.97
CA ALA A 40 -3.01 6.13 -20.09
C ALA A 40 -2.97 7.59 -19.63
N GLU A 41 -3.57 7.92 -18.50
CA GLU A 41 -3.52 9.25 -17.88
C GLU A 41 -2.10 9.63 -17.47
N ALA A 42 -1.39 8.74 -16.75
CA ALA A 42 -0.01 8.99 -16.35
C ALA A 42 0.91 9.20 -17.57
N SER A 43 0.73 8.40 -18.62
CA SER A 43 1.47 8.55 -19.89
C SER A 43 1.21 9.88 -20.57
N LYS A 44 -0.07 10.28 -20.67
CA LYS A 44 -0.48 11.58 -21.24
C LYS A 44 0.11 12.76 -20.48
N ASP A 45 0.18 12.66 -19.15
CA ASP A 45 0.72 13.70 -18.28
C ASP A 45 2.25 13.61 -18.11
N GLY A 46 2.91 12.60 -18.69
CA GLY A 46 4.35 12.37 -18.54
C GLY A 46 4.79 12.01 -17.12
N LYS A 47 3.88 11.43 -16.32
CA LYS A 47 4.14 11.04 -14.93
C LYS A 47 4.65 9.60 -14.82
N THR A 48 5.50 9.37 -13.83
CA THR A 48 5.96 8.02 -13.48
C THR A 48 4.98 7.36 -12.52
N VAL A 49 4.68 6.09 -12.76
CA VAL A 49 3.79 5.26 -11.95
C VAL A 49 4.60 4.36 -11.03
N VAL A 50 4.22 4.29 -9.76
CA VAL A 50 4.71 3.32 -8.79
C VAL A 50 3.54 2.41 -8.43
N ALA A 51 3.58 1.15 -8.85
CA ALA A 51 2.52 0.18 -8.61
C ALA A 51 2.92 -0.80 -7.48
N ASN A 52 2.12 -0.86 -6.43
CA ASN A 52 2.27 -1.79 -5.31
C ASN A 52 1.29 -2.96 -5.48
N PHE A 53 1.82 -4.14 -5.81
CA PHE A 53 1.05 -5.38 -5.84
C PHE A 53 1.12 -6.03 -4.45
N SER A 54 -0.01 -6.06 -3.76
CA SER A 54 -0.12 -6.39 -2.34
C SER A 54 -1.20 -7.46 -2.10
N ALA A 55 -1.25 -7.97 -0.87
CA ALA A 55 -2.33 -8.82 -0.40
C ALA A 55 -2.59 -8.57 1.08
N THR A 56 -3.84 -8.72 1.53
CA THR A 56 -4.21 -8.56 2.95
C THR A 56 -3.53 -9.58 3.87
N TRP A 57 -3.27 -10.80 3.37
CA TRP A 57 -2.57 -11.85 4.12
C TRP A 57 -1.03 -11.73 4.08
N CYS A 58 -0.49 -10.80 3.28
CA CYS A 58 0.95 -10.62 3.14
C CYS A 58 1.52 -9.75 4.28
N GLY A 59 2.13 -10.39 5.28
CA GLY A 59 2.76 -9.71 6.43
C GLY A 59 3.72 -8.56 6.05
N PRO A 60 4.71 -8.76 5.16
CA PRO A 60 5.57 -7.67 4.69
C PRO A 60 4.83 -6.53 3.99
N CYS A 61 3.78 -6.85 3.22
CA CYS A 61 2.98 -5.86 2.52
C CYS A 61 2.22 -4.96 3.51
N ARG A 62 1.68 -5.58 4.58
CA ARG A 62 1.07 -4.86 5.70
C ARG A 62 2.03 -3.91 6.40
N MET A 63 3.29 -4.33 6.59
CA MET A 63 4.30 -3.49 7.25
C MET A 63 4.70 -2.27 6.40
N ILE A 64 4.72 -2.38 5.07
CA ILE A 64 5.13 -1.27 4.19
C ILE A 64 3.99 -0.31 3.83
N ALA A 65 2.72 -0.74 3.97
CA ALA A 65 1.54 0.06 3.63
C ALA A 65 1.55 1.51 4.17
N PRO A 66 1.82 1.78 5.47
CA PRO A 66 1.84 3.17 5.97
C PRO A 66 2.96 4.01 5.35
N PHE A 67 4.13 3.42 5.07
CA PHE A 67 5.23 4.12 4.41
C PHE A 67 4.92 4.41 2.93
N TYR A 68 4.22 3.49 2.27
CA TYR A 68 3.79 3.68 0.89
C TYR A 68 2.78 4.85 0.78
N THR A 69 1.83 4.92 1.71
CA THR A 69 0.92 6.07 1.87
C THR A 69 1.69 7.37 2.08
N GLU A 70 2.63 7.41 3.03
CA GLU A 70 3.44 8.61 3.30
C GLU A 70 4.26 9.07 2.08
N LEU A 71 4.81 8.12 1.31
CA LEU A 71 5.53 8.43 0.07
C LEU A 71 4.62 9.03 -0.99
N SER A 72 3.36 8.57 -1.09
CA SER A 72 2.38 9.12 -2.02
C SER A 72 2.06 10.59 -1.76
N GLU A 73 2.05 10.99 -0.49
CA GLU A 73 1.83 12.37 -0.07
C GLU A 73 3.06 13.25 -0.33
N LYS A 74 4.25 12.71 -0.09
CA LYS A 74 5.53 13.40 -0.29
C LYS A 74 5.89 13.61 -1.77
N HIS A 75 5.41 12.74 -2.65
CA HIS A 75 5.75 12.75 -4.07
C HIS A 75 4.51 12.88 -4.97
N PRO A 76 3.77 14.01 -4.92
CA PRO A 76 2.53 14.20 -5.70
C PRO A 76 2.76 14.27 -7.21
N SER A 77 4.01 14.38 -7.67
CA SER A 77 4.38 14.29 -9.09
C SER A 77 4.39 12.86 -9.63
N LEU A 78 4.39 11.85 -8.75
CA LEU A 78 4.30 10.44 -9.10
C LEU A 78 2.86 9.96 -8.91
N VAL A 79 2.49 8.91 -9.64
CA VAL A 79 1.21 8.23 -9.48
C VAL A 79 1.44 6.97 -8.65
N PHE A 80 0.78 6.85 -7.51
CA PHE A 80 0.86 5.67 -6.63
C PHE A 80 -0.39 4.82 -6.82
N LEU A 81 -0.21 3.56 -7.22
CA LEU A 81 -1.30 2.61 -7.43
C LEU A 81 -1.14 1.44 -6.46
N SER A 82 -2.22 1.05 -5.77
CA SER A 82 -2.26 -0.17 -4.98
C SER A 82 -3.18 -1.19 -5.64
N ILE A 83 -2.70 -2.42 -5.71
CA ILE A 83 -3.34 -3.52 -6.43
C ILE A 83 -3.40 -4.72 -5.49
N ASP A 84 -4.60 -5.11 -5.07
CA ASP A 84 -4.79 -6.33 -4.30
C ASP A 84 -4.84 -7.53 -5.26
N VAL A 85 -3.87 -8.43 -5.15
CA VAL A 85 -3.74 -9.60 -6.03
C VAL A 85 -4.89 -10.60 -5.86
N ASP A 86 -5.63 -10.56 -4.76
CA ASP A 86 -6.78 -11.43 -4.53
C ASP A 86 -8.09 -10.82 -5.07
N GLU A 87 -8.18 -9.49 -5.16
CA GLU A 87 -9.37 -8.79 -5.66
C GLU A 87 -9.30 -8.50 -7.17
N LEU A 88 -8.11 -8.55 -7.75
CA LEU A 88 -7.92 -8.34 -9.19
C LEU A 88 -8.74 -9.32 -10.04
N THR A 89 -9.82 -8.83 -10.64
CA THR A 89 -10.60 -9.61 -11.60
C THR A 89 -10.07 -9.40 -13.01
N VAL A 90 -9.43 -10.43 -13.59
CA VAL A 90 -9.10 -10.48 -15.03
C VAL A 90 -10.29 -11.13 -15.74
N SER A 91 -11.09 -10.34 -16.47
CA SER A 91 -12.25 -10.82 -17.24
C SER A 91 -12.06 -10.56 -18.73
#